data_AF-A0A3R5WIX2-F1
#
_entry.id   AF-A0A3R5WIX2-F1
#
_cell.length_a   1.000
_cell.length_b   1.000
_cell.length_c   1.000
_cell.angle_alpha   90.00
_cell.angle_beta   90.00
_cell.angle_gamma   90.00
#
_symmetry.space_group_name_H-M   'P 1'
#
loop_
_entity.id
_entity.type
_entity.pdbx_description
1 polymer ?
#
loop_
_entity_poly.entity_id
_entity_poly.type
_entity_poly.pdbx_seq_one_letter_code
_entity_poly.pdbx_strand_id
1 'polypeptide(L)'
;MEKVMSEVNKHFALIGKRLKDKNGDTMFAKTTLSSEEKGIMKQYINAAAETFVAELAPQVTYYKNGDAMVIKFENSRWADGEDGITVPFEGNFIGYLIAYVSNAVLGMTEPDLAKKYAEDMANHIAAAIKLIYHKTPPASRNMSLADMTGEVIID
;
A
#
# COMPACT_ATOMS: atom_id res chain seq x y z
N MET A 1 -3.25 -5.36 -10.56
CA MET A 1 -1.80 -5.60 -10.80
C MET A 1 -1.23 -4.79 -11.98
N GLU A 2 -1.89 -4.74 -13.14
CA GLU A 2 -1.34 -4.07 -14.34
C GLU A 2 -1.03 -2.57 -14.14
N LYS A 3 -1.90 -1.83 -13.43
CA LYS A 3 -1.67 -0.42 -13.09
C LYS A 3 -0.39 -0.22 -12.28
N VAL A 4 -0.15 -1.04 -11.25
CA VAL A 4 1.05 -0.98 -10.41
C VAL A 4 2.30 -1.30 -11.24
N MET A 5 2.25 -2.35 -12.07
CA MET A 5 3.37 -2.70 -12.96
C MET A 5 3.69 -1.56 -13.95
N SER A 6 2.66 -0.92 -14.50
CA SER A 6 2.82 0.24 -15.40
C SER A 6 3.51 1.41 -14.70
N GLU A 7 3.10 1.76 -13.48
CA GLU A 7 3.72 2.85 -12.71
C GLU A 7 5.15 2.54 -12.28
N VAL A 8 5.42 1.32 -11.81
CA VAL A 8 6.79 0.88 -11.49
C VAL A 8 7.70 0.98 -12.74
N ASN A 9 7.20 0.57 -13.91
CA ASN A 9 7.95 0.71 -15.16
C ASN A 9 8.24 2.17 -15.52
N LYS A 10 7.31 3.09 -15.26
CA LYS A 10 7.56 4.54 -15.46
C LYS A 10 8.65 5.05 -14.52
N HIS A 11 8.66 4.60 -13.26
CA HIS A 11 9.70 4.97 -12.29
C HIS A 11 11.08 4.47 -12.74
N PHE A 12 11.20 3.21 -13.14
CA PHE A 12 12.47 2.69 -13.66
C PHE A 12 12.91 3.36 -14.96
N ALA A 13 11.98 3.66 -15.86
CA ALA A 13 12.29 4.41 -17.08
C ALA A 13 12.81 5.83 -16.76
N LEU A 14 12.28 6.50 -15.73
CA LEU A 14 12.77 7.82 -15.30
C LEU A 14 14.16 7.74 -14.67
N ILE A 15 14.39 6.76 -13.78
CA ILE A 15 15.69 6.54 -13.15
C ILE A 15 16.73 6.19 -14.22
N GLY A 16 16.42 5.22 -15.07
CA GLY A 16 17.32 4.76 -16.09
C GLY A 16 17.59 5.78 -17.21
N LYS A 17 16.72 6.78 -17.39
CA LYS A 17 17.00 7.97 -18.21
C LYS A 17 18.07 8.89 -17.61
N ARG A 18 18.24 8.85 -16.29
CA ARG A 18 19.19 9.68 -15.53
C ARG A 18 20.48 8.93 -15.20
N LEU A 19 20.43 7.60 -15.12
CA LEU A 19 21.61 6.75 -14.99
C LEU A 19 22.37 6.71 -16.32
N LYS A 20 23.67 6.98 -16.24
CA LYS A 20 24.59 6.94 -17.37
C LYS A 20 25.50 5.73 -17.24
N ASP A 21 25.74 5.04 -18.35
CA ASP A 21 26.73 3.98 -18.40
C ASP A 21 28.15 4.56 -18.34
N LYS A 22 29.17 3.69 -18.36
CA LYS A 22 30.58 4.09 -18.31
C LYS A 22 31.01 4.98 -19.49
N ASN A 23 30.22 5.02 -20.56
CA ASN A 23 30.46 5.82 -21.76
C ASN A 23 29.64 7.13 -21.75
N GLY A 24 28.82 7.38 -20.73
CA GLY A 24 27.95 8.56 -20.64
C GLY A 24 26.61 8.39 -21.35
N ASP A 25 26.32 7.20 -21.87
CA ASP A 25 25.07 6.88 -22.55
C ASP A 25 23.98 6.55 -21.53
N THR A 26 22.75 6.92 -21.87
CA THR A 26 21.60 6.68 -20.99
C THR A 26 21.34 5.18 -20.86
N MET A 27 21.44 4.63 -19.66
CA MET A 27 21.42 3.17 -19.44
C MET A 27 20.10 2.51 -19.84
N PHE A 28 18.98 3.22 -19.76
CA PHE A 28 17.68 2.67 -20.13
C PHE A 28 16.88 3.63 -21.02
N ALA A 29 17.04 3.49 -22.33
CA ALA A 29 16.29 4.28 -23.31
C ALA A 29 14.87 3.76 -23.58
N LYS A 30 14.61 2.45 -23.36
CA LYS A 30 13.31 1.76 -23.46
C LYS A 30 13.53 0.29 -23.08
N THR A 31 13.19 -0.11 -21.85
CA THR A 31 13.26 -1.53 -21.46
C THR A 31 11.87 -2.13 -21.45
N THR A 32 11.61 -2.97 -22.45
CA THR A 32 10.48 -3.91 -22.39
C THR A 32 10.92 -5.06 -21.49
N LEU A 33 10.27 -5.22 -20.33
CA LEU A 33 10.56 -6.36 -19.45
C LEU A 33 10.26 -7.69 -20.15
N SER A 34 11.12 -8.68 -19.93
CA SER A 34 10.89 -10.06 -20.32
C SER A 34 9.70 -10.67 -19.56
N SER A 35 9.23 -11.84 -20.00
CA SER A 35 8.16 -12.56 -19.31
C SER A 35 8.57 -12.98 -17.90
N GLU A 36 9.84 -13.38 -17.73
CA GLU A 36 10.43 -13.76 -16.45
C GLU A 36 10.51 -12.55 -15.50
N GLU A 37 10.98 -11.40 -15.99
CA GLU A 37 11.07 -10.17 -15.20
C GLU A 37 9.68 -9.68 -14.75
N LYS A 38 8.68 -9.79 -15.62
CA LYS A 38 7.28 -9.52 -15.26
C LYS A 38 6.76 -10.50 -14.21
N GLY A 39 7.15 -11.77 -14.28
CA GLY A 39 6.82 -12.79 -13.29
C GLY A 39 7.39 -12.45 -11.90
N ILE A 40 8.66 -12.06 -11.85
CA ILE A 40 9.34 -11.64 -10.61
C ILE A 40 8.68 -10.37 -10.04
N MET A 41 8.37 -9.38 -10.87
CA MET A 41 7.66 -8.17 -10.42
C MET A 41 6.30 -8.50 -9.80
N LYS A 42 5.52 -9.42 -10.39
CA LYS A 42 4.25 -9.87 -9.79
C LYS A 42 4.46 -10.48 -8.41
N GLN A 43 5.52 -11.26 -8.21
CA GLN A 43 5.85 -11.83 -6.90
C GLN A 43 6.17 -10.74 -5.88
N TYR A 44 6.95 -9.72 -6.25
CA TYR A 44 7.21 -8.58 -5.35
C TYR A 44 5.96 -7.77 -5.03
N ILE A 45 5.07 -7.54 -6.01
CA ILE A 45 3.78 -6.86 -5.76
C ILE A 45 2.95 -7.66 -4.75
N ASN A 46 2.87 -8.98 -4.91
CA ASN A 46 2.15 -9.83 -3.97
C ASN A 46 2.77 -9.77 -2.57
N ALA A 47 4.08 -9.96 -2.43
CA ALA A 47 4.77 -9.89 -1.14
C ALA A 47 4.59 -8.52 -0.45
N ALA A 48 4.69 -7.43 -1.21
CA ALA A 48 4.44 -6.09 -0.71
C ALA A 48 3.01 -5.94 -0.18
N ALA A 49 2.03 -6.43 -0.94
CA ALA A 49 0.63 -6.32 -0.56
C ALA A 49 0.31 -7.13 0.71
N GLU A 50 0.86 -8.33 0.84
CA GLU A 50 0.72 -9.16 2.04
C GLU A 50 1.35 -8.49 3.26
N THR A 51 2.55 -7.92 3.10
CA THR A 51 3.24 -7.18 4.16
C THR A 51 2.40 -5.97 4.62
N PHE A 52 1.90 -5.19 3.67
CA PHE A 52 1.12 -4.00 3.98
C PHE A 52 -0.16 -4.33 4.76
N VAL A 53 -0.89 -5.38 4.36
CA VAL A 53 -2.12 -5.77 5.07
C VAL A 53 -1.81 -6.43 6.41
N ALA A 54 -0.72 -7.19 6.53
CA ALA A 54 -0.30 -7.80 7.80
C ALA A 54 -0.05 -6.74 8.90
N GLU A 55 0.57 -5.62 8.55
CA GLU A 55 0.80 -4.49 9.46
C GLU A 55 -0.51 -3.82 9.95
N LEU A 56 -1.62 -4.05 9.25
CA LEU A 56 -2.91 -3.42 9.51
C LEU A 56 -3.93 -4.39 10.12
N ALA A 57 -3.58 -5.67 10.27
CA ALA A 57 -4.42 -6.67 10.89
C ALA A 57 -4.67 -6.35 12.39
N PRO A 58 -5.84 -6.74 12.95
CA PRO A 58 -6.97 -7.40 12.28
C PRO A 58 -7.92 -6.43 11.55
N GLN A 59 -7.70 -5.12 11.66
CA GLN A 59 -8.63 -4.09 11.16
C GLN A 59 -8.77 -4.09 9.64
N VAL A 60 -7.76 -4.61 8.96
CA VAL A 60 -7.77 -4.89 7.53
C VAL A 60 -7.48 -6.36 7.31
N THR A 61 -8.28 -6.97 6.47
CA THR A 61 -8.05 -8.32 5.95
C THR A 61 -8.01 -8.27 4.43
N TYR A 62 -7.44 -9.29 3.81
CA TYR A 62 -7.46 -9.41 2.36
C TYR A 62 -7.69 -10.85 1.94
N TYR A 63 -8.14 -11.03 0.71
CA TYR A 63 -8.11 -12.31 0.03
C TYR A 63 -7.75 -12.11 -1.45
N LYS A 64 -7.15 -13.14 -2.03
CA LYS A 64 -6.83 -13.18 -3.46
C LYS A 64 -8.04 -13.70 -4.23
N ASN A 65 -8.41 -13.01 -5.30
CA ASN A 65 -9.43 -13.43 -6.25
C ASN A 65 -8.83 -13.39 -7.67
N GLY A 66 -8.21 -14.50 -8.08
CA GLY A 66 -7.39 -14.55 -9.29
C GLY A 66 -6.22 -13.57 -9.20
N ASP A 67 -6.09 -12.69 -10.19
CA ASP A 67 -5.08 -11.62 -10.25
C ASP A 67 -5.46 -10.36 -9.46
N ALA A 68 -6.65 -10.33 -8.84
CA ALA A 68 -7.10 -9.23 -8.01
C ALA A 68 -6.85 -9.53 -6.53
N MET A 69 -6.41 -8.50 -5.79
CA MET A 69 -6.46 -8.50 -4.33
C MET A 69 -7.69 -7.72 -3.91
N VAL A 70 -8.53 -8.34 -3.08
CA VAL A 70 -9.66 -7.67 -2.47
C VAL A 70 -9.32 -7.37 -1.02
N ILE A 71 -9.33 -6.09 -0.66
CA ILE A 71 -9.09 -5.61 0.69
C ILE A 71 -10.44 -5.39 1.36
N LYS A 72 -10.57 -5.90 2.58
CA LYS A 72 -11.74 -5.76 3.42
C LYS A 72 -11.34 -5.06 4.70
N PHE A 73 -12.23 -4.20 5.17
CA PHE A 73 -12.02 -3.47 6.40
C PHE A 73 -13.05 -3.88 7.43
N GLU A 74 -12.60 -4.04 8.67
CA GLU A 74 -13.44 -4.44 9.78
C GLU A 74 -13.68 -3.22 10.68
N ASN A 75 -14.61 -2.33 10.30
CA ASN A 75 -15.00 -1.23 11.19
C ASN A 75 -16.33 -0.55 10.81
N SER A 76 -17.23 -0.40 11.80
CA SER A 76 -18.52 0.29 11.66
C SER A 76 -18.49 1.78 12.03
N ARG A 77 -17.31 2.34 12.40
CA ARG A 77 -17.18 3.71 12.95
C ARG A 77 -16.14 4.58 12.23
N TRP A 78 -16.09 4.48 10.91
CA TRP A 78 -15.22 5.31 10.10
C TRP A 78 -15.70 6.76 10.05
N ALA A 79 -14.74 7.68 10.18
CA ALA A 79 -14.97 9.09 9.89
C ALA A 79 -15.30 9.21 8.40
N ASP A 80 -16.41 9.88 8.09
CA ASP A 80 -16.81 10.24 6.72
C ASP A 80 -17.30 9.09 5.81
N GLY A 81 -17.66 7.94 6.38
CA GLY A 81 -18.25 6.81 5.63
C GLY A 81 -17.23 6.00 4.82
N GLU A 82 -17.70 5.04 4.03
CA GLU A 82 -16.82 4.11 3.29
C GLU A 82 -15.92 4.83 2.26
N ASP A 83 -16.43 5.85 1.58
CA ASP A 83 -15.69 6.61 0.56
C ASP A 83 -14.61 7.53 1.15
N GLY A 84 -14.78 8.02 2.38
CA GLY A 84 -13.83 8.92 3.06
C GLY A 84 -12.48 8.26 3.36
N ILE A 85 -12.46 6.93 3.47
CA ILE A 85 -11.26 6.15 3.83
C ILE A 85 -10.74 5.31 2.66
N THR A 86 -11.62 4.78 1.82
CA THR A 86 -11.22 3.86 0.73
C THR A 86 -10.29 4.53 -0.29
N VAL A 87 -10.59 5.75 -0.75
CA VAL A 87 -9.75 6.44 -1.75
C VAL A 87 -8.35 6.81 -1.20
N PRO A 88 -8.23 7.49 -0.04
CA PRO A 88 -6.92 7.76 0.54
C PRO A 88 -6.14 6.49 0.91
N PHE A 89 -6.84 5.44 1.34
CA PHE A 89 -6.22 4.15 1.62
C PHE A 89 -5.68 3.49 0.34
N GLU A 90 -6.47 3.42 -0.73
CA GLU A 90 -6.01 2.87 -2.02
C GLU A 90 -4.78 3.62 -2.52
N GLY A 91 -4.76 4.95 -2.40
CA GLY A 91 -3.61 5.79 -2.74
C GLY A 91 -2.34 5.39 -1.97
N ASN A 92 -2.44 5.22 -0.65
CA ASN A 92 -1.31 4.78 0.18
C ASN A 92 -0.90 3.34 -0.10
N PHE A 93 -1.85 2.45 -0.35
CA PHE A 93 -1.59 1.08 -0.72
C PHE A 93 -0.80 1.00 -2.04
N ILE A 94 -1.28 1.65 -3.10
CA ILE A 94 -0.59 1.69 -4.40
C ILE A 94 0.80 2.32 -4.27
N GLY A 95 0.91 3.43 -3.53
CA GLY A 95 2.19 4.09 -3.26
C GLY A 95 3.19 3.16 -2.58
N TYR A 96 2.76 2.45 -1.55
CA TYR A 96 3.57 1.45 -0.86
C TYR A 96 4.03 0.32 -1.80
N LEU A 97 3.14 -0.24 -2.63
CA LEU A 97 3.50 -1.29 -3.58
C LEU A 97 4.58 -0.81 -4.56
N ILE A 98 4.43 0.39 -5.10
CA ILE A 98 5.41 0.98 -6.03
C ILE A 98 6.75 1.16 -5.33
N ALA A 99 6.75 1.70 -4.11
CA ALA A 99 7.96 1.93 -3.32
C ALA A 99 8.66 0.61 -2.98
N TYR A 100 7.92 -0.41 -2.55
CA TYR A 100 8.47 -1.73 -2.25
C TYR A 100 9.14 -2.37 -3.46
N VAL A 101 8.45 -2.45 -4.60
CA VAL A 101 9.03 -3.06 -5.80
C VAL A 101 10.23 -2.25 -6.28
N SER A 102 10.16 -0.92 -6.22
CA SER A 102 11.28 -0.04 -6.59
C SER A 102 12.49 -0.25 -5.68
N ASN A 103 12.28 -0.37 -4.36
CA ASN A 103 13.32 -0.66 -3.38
C ASN A 103 13.96 -2.04 -3.63
N ALA A 104 13.14 -3.08 -3.84
CA ALA A 104 13.63 -4.44 -4.06
C ALA A 104 14.49 -4.57 -5.33
N VAL A 105 14.07 -3.94 -6.43
CA VAL A 105 14.80 -3.97 -7.71
C VAL A 105 16.06 -3.12 -7.64
N LEU A 106 15.97 -1.89 -7.14
CA LEU A 106 17.15 -1.00 -7.06
C LEU A 106 18.13 -1.45 -5.99
N GLY A 107 17.68 -2.10 -4.92
CA GLY A 107 18.57 -2.59 -3.86
C GLY A 107 19.62 -3.58 -4.33
N MET A 108 19.41 -4.21 -5.50
CA MET A 108 20.37 -5.14 -6.11
C MET A 108 21.55 -4.43 -6.80
N THR A 109 21.36 -3.19 -7.26
CA THR A 109 22.33 -2.51 -8.15
C THR A 109 22.66 -1.07 -7.75
N GLU A 110 21.72 -0.36 -7.12
CA GLU A 110 21.77 1.06 -6.77
C GLU A 110 21.24 1.29 -5.33
N PRO A 111 21.97 0.83 -4.29
CA PRO A 111 21.49 0.81 -2.91
C PRO A 111 21.20 2.21 -2.34
N ASP A 112 21.89 3.24 -2.81
CA ASP A 112 21.62 4.63 -2.37
C ASP A 112 20.31 5.17 -2.93
N LEU A 113 19.95 4.82 -4.17
CA LEU A 113 18.63 5.14 -4.72
C LEU A 113 17.52 4.34 -4.05
N ALA A 114 17.81 3.10 -3.64
CA ALA A 114 16.85 2.25 -2.93
C ALA A 114 16.41 2.84 -1.58
N LYS A 115 17.29 3.56 -0.86
CA LYS A 115 16.98 4.16 0.46
C LYS A 115 15.78 5.09 0.42
N LYS A 116 15.66 5.93 -0.62
CA LYS A 116 14.51 6.82 -0.79
C LYS A 116 13.19 6.03 -0.79
N TYR A 117 13.17 4.90 -1.50
CA TYR A 117 11.97 4.07 -1.58
C TYR A 117 11.67 3.35 -0.26
N ALA A 118 12.66 3.13 0.61
CA ALA A 118 12.43 2.64 1.97
C ALA A 118 11.71 3.69 2.84
N GLU A 119 12.07 4.96 2.70
CA GLU A 119 11.37 6.07 3.37
C GLU A 119 9.95 6.23 2.83
N ASP A 120 9.76 6.16 1.50
CA ASP A 120 8.43 6.23 0.88
C ASP A 120 7.52 5.08 1.36
N MET A 121 8.05 3.85 1.48
CA MET A 121 7.32 2.73 2.08
C MET A 121 6.85 3.04 3.51
N ALA A 122 7.77 3.51 4.36
CA ALA A 122 7.48 3.83 5.76
C ALA A 122 6.41 4.94 5.89
N ASN A 123 6.48 5.95 5.02
CA ASN A 123 5.52 7.04 4.99
C ASN A 123 4.12 6.58 4.60
N HIS A 124 4.01 5.73 3.57
CA HIS A 124 2.71 5.22 3.11
C HIS A 124 2.03 4.30 4.12
N ILE A 125 2.77 3.37 4.75
CA ILE A 125 2.18 2.52 5.79
C ILE A 125 1.78 3.34 7.02
N ALA A 126 2.59 4.31 7.45
CA ALA A 126 2.26 5.18 8.56
C ALA A 126 0.99 6.02 8.29
N ALA A 127 0.82 6.51 7.06
CA ALA A 127 -0.38 7.23 6.65
C ALA A 127 -1.61 6.31 6.64
N ALA A 128 -1.48 5.08 6.14
CA ALA A 128 -2.56 4.09 6.14
C ALA A 128 -3.00 3.69 7.56
N ILE A 129 -2.04 3.50 8.48
CA ILE A 129 -2.32 3.26 9.91
C ILE A 129 -3.15 4.42 10.46
N LYS A 130 -2.75 5.66 10.22
CA LYS A 130 -3.51 6.83 10.70
C LYS A 130 -4.95 6.82 10.18
N LEU A 131 -5.16 6.48 8.90
CA LEU A 131 -6.51 6.40 8.32
C LEU A 131 -7.37 5.32 8.97
N ILE A 132 -6.84 4.10 9.12
CA ILE A 132 -7.61 2.96 9.65
C ILE A 132 -7.96 3.11 11.13
N TYR A 133 -7.06 3.71 11.89
CA TYR A 133 -7.23 3.89 13.33
C TYR A 133 -7.87 5.22 13.70
N HIS A 134 -8.17 6.09 12.73
CA HIS A 134 -8.99 7.27 12.97
C HIS A 134 -10.46 6.88 13.05
N LYS A 135 -11.02 6.91 14.28
CA LYS A 135 -12.41 6.52 14.55
C LYS A 135 -13.25 7.75 14.87
N THR A 136 -14.46 7.81 14.31
CA THR A 136 -15.46 8.80 14.72
C THR A 136 -15.82 8.56 16.18
N PRO A 137 -15.90 9.61 17.02
CA PRO A 137 -16.45 9.48 18.36
C PRO A 137 -17.85 8.82 18.31
N PRO A 138 -18.24 8.04 19.33
CA PRO A 138 -19.62 7.58 19.43
C PRO A 138 -20.57 8.77 19.39
N ALA A 139 -21.73 8.60 18.77
CA ALA A 139 -22.77 9.62 18.79
C ALA A 139 -23.11 9.98 20.25
N SER A 140 -22.89 11.24 20.63
CA SER A 140 -23.31 11.74 21.94
C SER A 140 -24.83 11.91 21.92
N ARG A 141 -25.53 11.22 22.82
CA ARG A 141 -26.92 11.53 23.14
C ARG A 141 -26.96 12.33 24.44
N ASN A 142 -27.90 13.27 24.54
CA ASN A 142 -28.23 13.93 25.81
C ASN A 142 -29.00 12.93 26.69
N MET A 143 -28.28 11.95 27.22
CA MET A 143 -28.76 10.96 28.16
C MET A 143 -27.91 11.07 29.42
N SER A 144 -28.56 11.08 30.57
CA SER A 144 -27.84 10.97 31.84
C SER A 144 -27.37 9.54 32.05
N LEU A 145 -26.43 9.33 32.98
CA LEU A 145 -26.03 7.99 33.42
C LEU A 145 -27.22 7.14 33.90
N ALA A 146 -28.28 7.78 34.43
CA ALA A 146 -29.48 7.09 34.90
C ALA A 146 -30.34 6.53 33.74
N ASP A 147 -30.18 7.05 32.52
CA ASP A 147 -30.92 6.62 31.33
C ASP A 147 -30.23 5.47 30.59
N MET A 148 -29.03 5.05 31.02
CA MET A 148 -28.32 3.93 30.43
C MET A 148 -28.86 2.60 30.98
N THR A 149 -29.64 1.89 30.17
CA THR A 149 -30.02 0.50 30.43
C THR A 149 -29.10 -0.45 29.67
N GLY A 150 -28.62 -1.51 30.31
CA GLY A 150 -27.89 -2.59 29.66
C GLY A 150 -28.53 -3.93 30.01
N GLU A 151 -28.43 -4.90 29.10
CA GLU A 151 -28.86 -6.28 29.32
C GLU A 151 -27.60 -7.17 29.40
N VAL A 152 -27.54 -8.04 30.40
CA VAL A 152 -26.49 -9.06 30.51
C VAL A 152 -27.11 -10.38 30.08
N ILE A 153 -26.63 -10.91 28.95
CA ILE A 153 -26.99 -12.24 28.48
C ILE A 153 -25.92 -13.20 29.01
N ILE A 154 -26.36 -14.20 29.78
CA ILE A 154 -25.52 -15.29 30.27
C ILE A 154 -25.92 -16.54 29.49
N ASP A 155 -25.01 -17.03 28.65
CA ASP A 155 -25.07 -18.37 28.04
C ASP A 155 -24.54 -19.44 29.00
#